data_AF-A0A959RVN5-F1
#
_entry.id   AF-A0A959RVN5-F1
#
_cell.length_a   1.000
_cell.length_b   1.000
_cell.length_c   1.000
_cell.angle_alpha   90.00
_cell.angle_beta   90.00
_cell.angle_gamma   90.00
#
_symmetry.space_group_name_H-M   'P 1'
#
loop_
_entity.id
_entity.type
_entity.pdbx_description
1 polymer ?
#
loop_
_entity_poly.entity_id
_entity_poly.type
_entity_poly.pdbx_seq_one_letter_code
_entity_poly.pdbx_strand_id
1 'polypeptide(L)'
;MKIDHKGIGAKVTFENEYSKKYSGGNHNALFDGWTSPDTMISIVDYSVLQGFQKNDLVATVDFGKTIEMEKISIGFLQYLESWIFLPEFVEIQFSNDKKNFKDLRKINRTSSINSTIIFKENFNFSFQPITARYLKIHAKSIGNCPSWHQGAGEPAWVFADEVIVN
;
A
#
# COMPACT_ATOMS: atom_id res chain seq x y z
N MET A 1 11.09 -3.04 -10.69
CA MET A 1 12.49 -3.07 -10.18
C MET A 1 12.52 -4.02 -9.00
N LYS A 2 13.56 -4.84 -8.86
CA LYS A 2 13.74 -5.67 -7.68
C LYS A 2 14.57 -4.92 -6.63
N ILE A 3 14.09 -4.90 -5.39
CA ILE A 3 14.74 -4.26 -4.25
C ILE A 3 14.91 -5.28 -3.11
N ASP A 4 15.89 -5.04 -2.24
CA ASP A 4 16.14 -5.86 -1.05
C ASP A 4 15.77 -5.07 0.21
N HIS A 5 15.12 -5.72 1.19
CA HIS A 5 14.73 -5.13 2.47
C HIS A 5 14.30 -6.24 3.46
N LYS A 6 14.17 -5.89 4.75
CA LYS A 6 13.90 -6.86 5.84
C LYS A 6 12.52 -7.52 5.78
N GLY A 7 11.61 -6.99 4.96
CA GLY A 7 10.22 -7.44 4.85
C GLY A 7 10.01 -8.57 3.85
N ILE A 8 10.99 -8.87 2.98
CA ILE A 8 10.80 -9.82 1.89
C ILE A 8 10.43 -11.21 2.42
N GLY A 9 9.41 -11.81 1.81
CA GLY A 9 8.89 -13.13 2.16
C GLY A 9 7.99 -13.14 3.39
N ALA A 10 7.65 -11.99 3.95
CA ALA A 10 6.63 -11.89 5.00
C ALA A 10 5.29 -12.41 4.50
N LYS A 11 4.53 -13.04 5.40
CA LYS A 11 3.19 -13.53 5.10
C LYS A 11 2.19 -12.41 5.36
N VAL A 12 1.34 -12.13 4.38
CA VAL A 12 0.28 -11.13 4.52
C VAL A 12 -1.09 -11.81 4.66
N THR A 13 -2.00 -11.15 5.36
CA THR A 13 -3.42 -11.48 5.41
C THR A 13 -4.20 -10.18 5.24
N PHE A 14 -5.24 -10.20 4.42
CA PHE A 14 -6.06 -9.02 4.14
C PHE A 14 -7.43 -9.14 4.79
N GLU A 15 -7.94 -8.04 5.37
CA GLU A 15 -9.33 -8.00 5.84
C GLU A 15 -10.31 -7.81 4.67
N ASN A 16 -9.88 -7.06 3.64
CA ASN A 16 -10.61 -6.90 2.38
C ASN A 16 -9.82 -7.58 1.26
N GLU A 17 -10.49 -8.43 0.47
CA GLU A 17 -9.84 -9.13 -0.64
C GLU A 17 -9.41 -8.16 -1.75
N TYR A 18 -8.19 -8.38 -2.28
CA TYR A 18 -7.73 -7.72 -3.50
C TYR A 18 -8.39 -8.36 -4.73
N SER A 19 -8.36 -7.64 -5.85
CA SER A 19 -8.88 -8.15 -7.12
C SER A 19 -8.01 -9.28 -7.66
N LYS A 20 -8.62 -10.42 -7.98
CA LYS A 20 -7.92 -11.53 -8.66
C LYS A 20 -7.31 -11.12 -10.00
N LYS A 21 -7.87 -10.10 -10.67
CA LYS A 21 -7.34 -9.54 -11.92
C LYS A 21 -6.08 -8.70 -11.69
N TYR A 22 -5.98 -8.04 -10.54
CA TYR A 22 -4.90 -7.14 -10.16
C TYR A 22 -4.25 -7.64 -8.87
N SER A 23 -3.66 -8.83 -8.92
CA SER A 23 -3.07 -9.50 -7.76
C SER A 23 -1.66 -9.01 -7.42
N GLY A 24 -1.01 -8.19 -8.25
CA GLY A 24 0.42 -7.92 -8.14
C GLY A 24 1.29 -9.17 -8.37
N GLY A 25 0.76 -10.16 -9.10
CA GLY A 25 1.47 -11.39 -9.45
C GLY A 25 1.24 -12.53 -8.45
N ASN A 26 1.07 -12.26 -7.15
CA ASN A 26 0.80 -13.29 -6.14
C ASN A 26 0.16 -12.72 -4.84
N HIS A 27 -0.21 -13.60 -3.90
CA HIS A 27 -0.84 -13.17 -2.64
C HIS A 27 0.05 -12.26 -1.77
N ASN A 28 1.36 -12.48 -1.78
CA ASN A 28 2.35 -11.74 -1.01
C ASN A 28 3.05 -10.66 -1.86
N ALA A 29 2.40 -10.15 -2.92
CA ALA A 29 2.99 -9.18 -3.84
C ALA A 29 3.55 -7.92 -3.17
N LEU A 30 2.98 -7.50 -2.02
CA LEU A 30 3.49 -6.36 -1.26
C LEU A 30 4.83 -6.63 -0.54
N PHE A 31 5.32 -7.86 -0.55
CA PHE A 31 6.52 -8.31 0.19
C PHE A 31 7.39 -9.25 -0.66
N ASP A 32 7.35 -9.16 -1.99
CA ASP A 32 8.12 -10.03 -2.89
C ASP A 32 9.38 -9.35 -3.48
N GLY A 33 9.60 -8.10 -3.10
CA GLY A 33 10.73 -7.27 -3.51
C GLY A 33 10.53 -6.58 -4.85
N TRP A 34 9.36 -6.66 -5.50
CA TRP A 34 9.10 -6.01 -6.78
C TRP A 34 8.32 -4.71 -6.62
N THR A 35 8.96 -3.59 -6.95
CA THR A 35 8.32 -2.26 -6.95
C THR A 35 8.24 -1.67 -8.35
N SER A 36 7.21 -0.85 -8.58
CA SER A 36 7.08 -0.02 -9.77
C SER A 36 7.95 1.25 -9.66
N PRO A 37 8.41 1.85 -10.78
CA PRO A 37 9.14 3.13 -10.73
C PRO A 37 8.29 4.27 -10.16
N ASP A 38 8.92 5.23 -9.47
CA ASP A 38 8.24 6.42 -8.93
C ASP A 38 7.59 7.27 -10.04
N THR A 39 8.31 7.46 -11.14
CA THR A 39 7.80 8.10 -12.35
C THR A 39 7.35 7.05 -13.35
N MET A 40 6.06 7.05 -13.71
CA MET A 40 5.52 6.15 -14.72
C MET A 40 5.47 6.86 -16.07
N ILE A 41 6.20 6.36 -17.07
CA ILE A 41 6.19 6.90 -18.44
C ILE A 41 5.12 6.14 -19.23
N SER A 42 3.90 6.68 -19.29
CA SER A 42 2.71 6.25 -20.07
C SER A 42 2.24 4.78 -19.98
N ILE A 43 3.04 3.86 -19.44
CA ILE A 43 2.76 2.44 -19.34
C ILE A 43 2.91 2.05 -17.87
N VAL A 44 1.78 1.69 -17.28
CA VAL A 44 1.72 1.16 -15.92
C VAL A 44 1.89 -0.36 -15.98
N ASP A 45 2.91 -0.87 -15.29
CA ASP A 45 3.08 -2.31 -15.10
C ASP A 45 2.19 -2.78 -13.94
N TYR A 46 0.98 -3.25 -14.27
CA TYR A 46 0.04 -3.79 -13.30
C TYR A 46 0.46 -5.14 -12.71
N SER A 47 1.51 -5.79 -13.23
CA SER A 47 1.95 -7.10 -12.73
C SER A 47 2.58 -7.03 -11.33
N VAL A 48 3.01 -5.85 -10.89
CA VAL A 48 3.60 -5.58 -9.57
C VAL A 48 2.70 -4.75 -8.65
N LEU A 49 1.46 -4.49 -9.08
CA LEU A 49 0.50 -3.68 -8.33
C LEU A 49 -0.69 -4.52 -7.89
N GLN A 50 -0.96 -4.51 -6.59
CA GLN A 50 -2.09 -5.19 -5.99
C GLN A 50 -3.25 -4.20 -5.80
N GLY A 51 -4.39 -4.50 -6.40
CA GLY A 51 -5.53 -3.59 -6.51
C GLY A 51 -6.72 -3.95 -5.62
N PHE A 52 -7.22 -2.98 -4.88
CA PHE A 52 -8.41 -3.07 -4.02
C PHE A 52 -9.50 -2.14 -4.57
N GLN A 53 -10.68 -2.68 -4.86
CA GLN A 53 -11.80 -1.88 -5.39
C GLN A 53 -12.76 -1.52 -4.26
N LYS A 54 -13.15 -0.25 -4.18
CA LYS A 54 -14.06 0.33 -3.18
C LYS A 54 -13.51 0.33 -1.76
N ASN A 55 -12.99 -0.80 -1.30
CA ASN A 55 -12.63 -1.06 0.07
C ASN A 55 -11.20 -0.59 0.39
N ASP A 56 -10.95 -0.41 1.68
CA ASP A 56 -9.65 -0.05 2.21
C ASP A 56 -8.65 -1.22 2.05
N LEU A 57 -7.38 -0.92 1.83
CA LEU A 57 -6.31 -1.91 1.98
C LEU A 57 -6.04 -2.03 3.48
N VAL A 58 -6.46 -3.15 4.08
CA VAL A 58 -6.16 -3.48 5.49
C VAL A 58 -5.41 -4.80 5.53
N ALA A 59 -4.13 -4.74 5.88
CA ALA A 59 -3.23 -5.88 5.84
C ALA A 59 -2.60 -6.13 7.21
N THR A 60 -2.59 -7.38 7.65
CA THR A 60 -1.77 -7.85 8.77
C THR A 60 -0.63 -8.71 8.25
N VAL A 61 0.58 -8.29 8.54
CA VAL A 61 1.84 -8.86 8.06
C VAL A 61 2.52 -9.61 9.19
N ASP A 62 2.96 -10.84 8.95
CA ASP A 62 3.77 -11.66 9.85
C ASP A 62 5.18 -11.83 9.25
N PHE A 63 6.19 -11.22 9.88
CA PHE A 63 7.59 -11.36 9.49
C PHE A 63 8.18 -12.74 9.85
N GLY A 64 7.41 -13.61 10.51
CA GLY A 64 7.81 -14.95 10.98
C GLY A 64 8.69 -14.93 12.23
N LYS A 65 9.43 -13.84 12.45
CA LYS A 65 10.27 -13.57 13.62
C LYS A 65 10.17 -12.09 14.00
N THR A 66 10.54 -11.77 15.23
CA THR A 66 10.74 -10.37 15.62
C THR A 66 11.93 -9.81 14.86
N ILE A 67 11.73 -8.65 14.22
CA ILE A 67 12.76 -7.90 13.51
C ILE A 67 12.83 -6.48 14.06
N GLU A 68 14.01 -5.88 13.97
CA GLU A 68 14.21 -4.46 14.24
C GLU A 68 13.97 -3.64 12.96
N MET A 69 13.21 -2.55 13.09
CA MET A 69 12.82 -1.65 12.00
C MET A 69 12.88 -0.20 12.48
N GLU A 70 13.22 0.71 11.57
CA GLU A 70 13.25 2.15 11.80
C GLU A 70 12.59 2.94 10.67
N LYS A 71 12.36 2.28 9.51
CA LYS A 71 11.71 2.91 8.36
C LYS A 71 10.78 1.94 7.63
N ILE A 72 9.60 2.42 7.27
CA ILE A 72 8.66 1.72 6.39
C ILE A 72 8.24 2.66 5.25
N SER A 73 8.25 2.15 4.02
CA SER A 73 7.72 2.87 2.85
C SER A 73 6.71 1.99 2.13
N ILE A 74 5.58 2.57 1.71
CA ILE A 74 4.54 1.87 0.95
C ILE A 74 4.20 2.73 -0.26
N GLY A 75 4.34 2.17 -1.46
CA GLY A 75 4.05 2.89 -2.69
C GLY A 75 2.61 2.69 -3.14
N PHE A 76 1.99 3.77 -3.63
CA PHE A 76 0.63 3.77 -4.17
C PHE A 76 0.59 4.51 -5.50
N LEU A 77 -0.15 3.95 -6.46
CA LEU A 77 -0.34 4.55 -7.78
C LEU A 77 -1.51 5.54 -7.75
N GLN A 78 -1.34 6.69 -8.43
CA GLN A 78 -2.44 7.52 -8.89
C GLN A 78 -2.55 7.45 -10.41
N TYR A 79 -3.73 7.08 -10.90
CA TYR A 79 -4.05 7.10 -12.33
C TYR A 79 -5.56 7.33 -12.52
N LEU A 80 -5.94 8.59 -12.69
CA LEU A 80 -7.36 8.99 -12.73
C LEU A 80 -8.12 8.34 -13.89
N GLU A 81 -7.55 8.24 -15.10
CA GLU A 81 -8.23 7.60 -16.22
C GLU A 81 -8.57 6.12 -15.97
N SER A 82 -7.82 5.46 -15.08
CA SER A 82 -8.08 4.09 -14.62
C SER A 82 -8.81 4.02 -13.27
N TRP A 83 -9.28 5.16 -12.76
CA TRP A 83 -10.04 5.31 -11.52
C TRP A 83 -9.24 4.90 -10.27
N ILE A 84 -7.91 5.03 -10.37
CA ILE A 84 -6.96 4.68 -9.31
C ILE A 84 -6.58 5.95 -8.56
N PHE A 85 -6.86 5.98 -7.27
CA PHE A 85 -6.62 7.12 -6.39
C PHE A 85 -5.65 6.72 -5.30
N LEU A 86 -4.81 7.68 -4.88
CA LEU A 86 -4.07 7.55 -3.65
C LEU A 86 -5.03 7.41 -2.46
N PRO A 87 -4.67 6.60 -1.45
CA PRO A 87 -5.45 6.51 -0.23
C PRO A 87 -5.56 7.88 0.45
N GLU A 88 -6.66 8.13 1.18
CA GLU A 88 -6.83 9.37 1.94
C GLU A 88 -5.74 9.52 3.01
N PHE A 89 -5.39 8.39 3.63
CA PHE A 89 -4.28 8.27 4.56
C PHE A 89 -3.77 6.84 4.58
N VAL A 90 -2.56 6.68 5.12
CA VAL A 90 -1.97 5.39 5.45
C VAL A 90 -1.64 5.39 6.94
N GLU A 91 -2.01 4.32 7.62
CA GLU A 91 -1.74 4.05 9.02
C GLU A 91 -0.91 2.78 9.17
N ILE A 92 0.03 2.79 10.11
CA ILE A 92 0.77 1.61 10.53
C ILE A 92 0.73 1.42 12.04
N GLN A 93 0.71 0.16 12.46
CA GLN A 93 0.79 -0.26 13.86
C GLN A 93 1.62 -1.54 13.98
N PHE A 94 2.19 -1.76 15.17
CA PHE A 94 3.11 -2.87 15.42
C PHE A 94 2.61 -3.79 16.52
N SER A 95 2.94 -5.08 16.43
CA SER A 95 2.60 -6.07 17.45
C SER A 95 3.65 -7.19 17.53
N ASN A 96 3.74 -7.84 18.69
CA ASN A 96 4.50 -9.07 18.89
C ASN A 96 3.61 -10.31 19.08
N ASP A 97 2.28 -10.13 19.24
CA ASP A 97 1.34 -11.21 19.58
C ASP A 97 0.16 -11.35 18.59
N LYS A 98 0.12 -10.52 17.53
CA LYS A 98 -0.96 -10.43 16.53
C LYS A 98 -2.32 -9.99 17.10
N LYS A 99 -2.40 -9.63 18.38
CA LYS A 99 -3.64 -9.27 19.07
C LYS A 99 -3.63 -7.80 19.47
N ASN A 100 -2.55 -7.35 20.09
CA ASN A 100 -2.39 -6.01 20.61
C ASN A 100 -1.48 -5.21 19.68
N PHE A 101 -2.08 -4.38 18.83
CA PHE A 101 -1.37 -3.46 17.95
C PHE A 101 -1.22 -2.08 18.61
N LYS A 102 0.01 -1.55 18.61
CA LYS A 102 0.39 -0.30 19.29
C LYS A 102 1.14 0.63 18.33
N ASP A 103 1.50 1.81 18.83
CA ASP A 103 2.30 2.82 18.13
C ASP A 103 1.70 3.22 16.78
N LEU A 104 0.44 3.65 16.82
CA LEU A 104 -0.27 4.16 15.64
C LEU A 104 0.47 5.37 15.05
N ARG A 105 0.89 5.22 13.81
CA ARG A 105 1.45 6.30 12.99
C ARG A 105 0.56 6.50 11.79
N LYS A 106 0.34 7.75 11.39
CA LYS A 106 -0.54 8.12 10.28
C LYS A 106 0.13 9.15 9.39
N ILE A 107 0.03 8.96 8.08
CA ILE A 107 0.39 9.95 7.06
C ILE A 107 -0.84 10.19 6.19
N ASN A 108 -1.26 11.45 6.08
CA ASN A 108 -2.34 11.84 5.17
C ASN A 108 -1.77 12.10 3.77
N ARG A 109 -2.56 11.85 2.73
CA ARG A 109 -2.20 12.21 1.36
C ARG A 109 -1.92 13.72 1.29
N THR A 110 -0.81 14.08 0.65
CA THR A 110 -0.46 15.49 0.40
C THR A 110 -0.66 15.88 -1.06
N SER A 111 -0.52 14.93 -1.99
CA SER A 111 -0.75 15.16 -3.41
C SER A 111 -2.21 15.46 -3.72
N SER A 112 -2.41 16.22 -4.80
CA SER A 112 -3.76 16.55 -5.25
C SER A 112 -4.48 15.31 -5.77
N ILE A 113 -5.69 15.10 -5.25
CA ILE A 113 -6.60 14.03 -5.68
C ILE A 113 -7.01 14.16 -7.15
N ASN A 114 -6.95 15.36 -7.73
CA ASN A 114 -7.34 15.63 -9.13
C ASN A 114 -6.14 15.79 -10.08
N SER A 115 -4.92 15.45 -9.65
CA SER A 115 -3.76 15.47 -10.54
C SER A 115 -3.94 14.45 -11.66
N THR A 116 -3.88 14.93 -12.91
CA THR A 116 -4.00 14.10 -14.12
C THR A 116 -2.70 13.41 -14.51
N ILE A 117 -1.59 13.73 -13.85
CA ILE A 117 -0.31 13.05 -14.04
C ILE A 117 -0.42 11.64 -13.44
N ILE A 118 0.16 10.67 -14.12
CA ILE A 118 0.32 9.30 -13.60
C ILE A 118 1.60 9.28 -12.77
N PHE A 119 1.50 8.93 -11.49
CA PHE A 119 2.67 8.85 -10.61
C PHE A 119 2.43 7.85 -9.48
N LYS A 120 3.54 7.37 -8.91
CA LYS A 120 3.51 6.65 -7.64
C LYS A 120 3.94 7.58 -6.51
N GLU A 121 3.21 7.56 -5.40
CA GLU A 121 3.60 8.23 -4.16
C GLU A 121 4.00 7.20 -3.10
N ASN A 122 5.16 7.42 -2.48
CA ASN A 122 5.65 6.59 -1.38
C ASN A 122 5.30 7.22 -0.03
N PHE A 123 4.48 6.53 0.77
CA PHE A 123 4.15 6.93 2.13
C PHE A 123 5.27 6.47 3.07
N ASN A 124 6.14 7.40 3.44
CA ASN A 124 7.37 7.13 4.18
C ASN A 124 7.23 7.39 5.69
N PHE A 125 7.30 6.33 6.49
CA PHE A 125 7.35 6.39 7.94
C PHE A 125 8.79 6.22 8.41
N SER A 126 9.31 7.21 9.14
CA SER A 126 10.61 7.14 9.82
C SER A 126 10.42 7.29 11.33
N PHE A 127 11.13 6.48 12.11
CA PHE A 127 10.97 6.43 13.56
C PHE A 127 12.22 5.92 14.27
N GLN A 128 12.27 6.08 15.60
CA GLN A 128 13.29 5.44 16.42
C GLN A 128 13.18 3.92 16.29
N PRO A 129 14.29 3.17 16.24
CA PRO A 129 14.26 1.71 16.08
C PRO A 129 13.30 1.03 17.05
N ILE A 130 12.47 0.15 16.51
CA ILE A 130 11.53 -0.69 17.27
C ILE A 130 11.68 -2.15 16.86
N THR A 131 11.32 -3.05 17.76
CA THR A 131 11.27 -4.49 17.47
C THR A 131 9.83 -5.00 17.47
N ALA A 132 9.43 -5.62 16.36
CA ALA A 132 8.11 -6.21 16.21
C ALA A 132 8.14 -7.43 15.28
N ARG A 133 7.20 -8.35 15.47
CA ARG A 133 6.96 -9.48 14.55
C ARG A 133 5.84 -9.21 13.55
N TYR A 134 4.89 -8.37 13.94
CA TYR A 134 3.71 -8.07 13.13
C TYR A 134 3.63 -6.59 12.83
N LEU A 135 3.21 -6.30 11.60
CA LEU A 135 2.87 -4.96 11.12
C LEU A 135 1.41 -4.99 10.65
N LYS A 136 0.59 -4.04 11.10
CA LYS A 136 -0.74 -3.78 10.54
C LYS A 136 -0.66 -2.52 9.70
N ILE A 137 -1.16 -2.59 8.47
CA ILE A 137 -1.26 -1.49 7.52
C ILE A 137 -2.74 -1.23 7.26
N HIS A 138 -3.12 0.05 7.25
CA HIS A 138 -4.45 0.50 6.84
C HIS A 138 -4.31 1.69 5.89
N ALA A 139 -4.60 1.48 4.61
CA ALA A 139 -4.68 2.54 3.62
C ALA A 139 -6.15 2.78 3.26
N LYS A 140 -6.63 4.00 3.57
CA LYS A 140 -8.04 4.37 3.45
C LYS A 140 -8.40 4.66 2.00
N SER A 141 -9.32 3.90 1.43
CA SER A 141 -9.90 4.16 0.12
C SER A 141 -10.84 5.37 0.18
N ILE A 142 -10.91 6.13 -0.93
CA ILE A 142 -11.93 7.16 -1.12
C ILE A 142 -13.35 6.57 -1.34
N GLY A 143 -13.46 5.24 -1.42
CA GLY A 143 -14.72 4.53 -1.66
C GLY A 143 -15.12 4.60 -3.12
N ASN A 144 -15.85 5.66 -3.46
CA ASN A 144 -16.34 5.89 -4.82
C ASN A 144 -15.64 7.11 -5.44
N CYS A 145 -15.58 7.13 -6.76
CA CYS A 145 -15.02 8.24 -7.52
C CYS A 145 -15.78 9.54 -7.20
N PRO A 146 -15.09 10.67 -7.01
CA PRO A 146 -15.71 11.96 -6.70
C PRO A 146 -16.59 12.49 -7.84
N SER A 147 -17.48 13.43 -7.53
CA SER A 147 -18.43 14.01 -8.50
C SER A 147 -17.80 14.68 -9.72
N TRP A 148 -16.57 15.17 -9.59
CA TRP A 148 -15.82 15.80 -10.68
C TRP A 148 -15.12 14.79 -11.60
N HIS A 149 -15.07 13.51 -11.21
CA HIS A 149 -14.37 12.46 -11.96
C HIS A 149 -15.28 11.83 -13.01
N GLN A 150 -14.72 11.38 -14.13
CA GLN A 150 -15.49 10.73 -15.21
C GLN A 150 -16.26 9.46 -14.76
N GLY A 151 -15.75 8.77 -13.74
CA GLY A 151 -16.40 7.62 -13.11
C GLY A 151 -17.26 7.97 -11.88
N ALA A 152 -17.71 9.22 -11.72
CA ALA A 152 -18.41 9.70 -10.51
C ALA A 152 -19.46 8.71 -9.97
N GLY A 153 -19.37 8.40 -8.67
CA GLY A 153 -20.27 7.47 -7.99
C GLY A 153 -19.88 5.99 -8.12
N GLU A 154 -19.02 5.63 -9.07
CA GLU A 154 -18.53 4.26 -9.23
C GLU A 154 -17.38 3.94 -8.28
N PRO A 155 -17.15 2.65 -7.94
CA PRO A 155 -16.06 2.24 -7.07
C PRO A 155 -14.67 2.68 -7.56
N ALA A 156 -13.94 3.37 -6.70
CA ALA A 156 -12.54 3.75 -6.92
C ALA A 156 -11.59 2.60 -6.58
N TRP A 157 -10.38 2.66 -7.13
CA TRP A 157 -9.31 1.70 -6.86
C TRP A 157 -8.24 2.29 -5.95
N VAL A 158 -7.70 1.47 -5.04
CA VAL A 158 -6.41 1.67 -4.38
C VAL A 158 -5.44 0.62 -4.94
N PHE A 159 -4.35 1.07 -5.55
CA PHE A 159 -3.29 0.18 -6.03
C PHE A 159 -2.03 0.45 -5.21
N ALA A 160 -1.49 -0.59 -4.61
CA ALA A 160 -0.24 -0.55 -3.87
C ALA A 160 0.80 -1.49 -4.50
N ASP A 161 2.07 -1.13 -4.41
CA ASP A 161 3.19 -2.04 -4.64
C ASP A 161 3.92 -2.35 -3.33
N GLU A 162 5.22 -2.63 -3.40
CA GLU A 162 6.04 -3.12 -2.29
C GLU A 162 5.94 -2.28 -0.99
N VAL A 163 5.88 -2.99 0.14
CA VAL A 163 6.09 -2.47 1.48
C VAL A 163 7.56 -2.68 1.86
N ILE A 164 8.35 -1.62 1.73
CA ILE A 164 9.78 -1.62 2.01
C ILE A 164 9.99 -1.43 3.51
N VAL A 165 10.74 -2.34 4.14
CA VAL A 165 10.98 -2.36 5.60
C VAL A 165 12.48 -2.34 5.88
N ASN A 166 12.97 -1.28 6.51
CA ASN A 166 14.38 -1.11 6.91
C ASN A 166 14.52 -0.93 8.40
#